data_AF-A0A284RT47-F1
#
_entry.id   AF-A0A284RT47-F1
#
_cell.length_a   1.000
_cell.length_b   1.000
_cell.length_c   1.000
_cell.angle_alpha   90.00
_cell.angle_beta   90.00
_cell.angle_gamma   90.00
#
_symmetry.space_group_name_H-M   'P 1'
#
loop_
_entity.id
_entity.type
_entity.pdbx_description
1 polymer ?
#
loop_
_entity_poly.entity_id
_entity_poly.type
_entity_poly.pdbx_seq_one_letter_code
_entity_poly.pdbx_strand_id
1 'polypeptide(L)'
;MSNSIAYLTTRANFLQVSSQVPVTKSRNPEKYDAEEVFEANKKELVTDLMAKAKQVEYLIQSLPQPEEEEEQAKRLQQLEEEMTVANTEYIAALKRTKNLHSQVADLLRTMLSEHDIDVG
;
A
#
# COMPACT_ATOMS: atom_id res chain seq x y z
N MET A 1 1.61 3.89 20.59
CA MET A 1 1.29 3.74 22.04
C MET A 1 2.49 4.04 22.94
N SER A 2 3.60 3.30 22.89
CA SER A 2 4.77 3.53 23.76
C SER A 2 5.33 4.97 23.68
N ASN A 3 5.47 5.50 22.46
CA ASN A 3 5.96 6.86 22.25
C ASN A 3 5.03 7.95 22.83
N SER A 4 3.71 7.75 22.77
CA SER A 4 2.73 8.67 23.35
C SER A 4 2.86 8.71 24.88
N ILE A 5 3.04 7.56 25.53
CA ILE A 5 3.27 7.47 26.98
C ILE A 5 4.63 8.07 27.37
N ALA A 6 5.66 7.81 26.57
CA ALA A 6 6.98 8.40 26.77
C ALA A 6 6.91 9.94 26.69
N TYR A 7 6.18 10.48 25.71
CA TYR A 7 5.97 11.92 25.59
C TYR A 7 5.26 12.51 26.82
N LEU A 8 4.13 11.93 27.24
CA LEU A 8 3.36 12.42 28.39
C LEU A 8 4.15 12.40 29.70
N THR A 9 5.01 11.41 29.91
CA THR A 9 5.81 11.27 31.14
C THR A 9 7.08 12.14 31.11
N THR A 10 7.68 12.33 29.94
CA THR A 10 8.93 13.09 29.81
C THR A 10 8.72 14.59 29.70
N ARG A 11 7.59 15.04 29.13
CA ARG A 11 7.31 16.47 28.87
C ARG A 11 6.36 17.14 29.86
N ALA A 12 5.77 16.39 30.80
CA ALA A 12 4.96 16.96 31.88
C ALA A 12 5.81 17.67 32.96
N ASN A 13 5.25 18.70 33.58
CA ASN A 13 5.82 19.41 34.72
C ASN A 13 5.01 19.15 36.01
N PHE A 14 5.56 19.52 37.16
CA PHE A 14 4.88 19.38 38.45
C PHE A 14 3.78 20.42 38.61
N LEU A 15 2.61 20.00 39.12
CA LEU A 15 1.51 20.88 39.49
C LEU A 15 1.54 21.15 40.99
N GLN A 16 1.30 22.40 41.38
CA GLN A 16 1.15 22.76 42.78
C GLN A 16 -0.23 22.32 43.28
N VAL A 17 -0.25 21.36 44.22
CA VAL A 17 -1.50 20.78 44.74
C VAL A 17 -2.05 21.59 45.93
N SER A 18 -1.18 22.28 46.68
CA SER A 18 -1.56 23.10 47.83
C SER A 18 -0.83 24.43 47.83
N SER A 19 -1.57 25.52 48.07
CA SER A 19 -1.02 26.88 48.18
C SER A 19 -0.16 27.07 49.45
N GLN A 20 -0.33 26.20 50.45
CA GLN A 20 0.43 26.25 51.71
C GLN A 20 1.81 25.58 51.61
N VAL A 21 2.05 24.80 50.55
CA VAL A 21 3.32 24.11 50.33
C VAL A 21 4.06 24.79 49.17
N PRO A 22 5.22 25.43 49.42
CA PRO A 22 5.99 26.05 48.35
C PRO A 22 6.54 25.01 47.38
N VAL A 23 6.53 25.33 46.08
CA VAL A 23 7.16 24.48 45.06
C VAL A 23 8.67 24.59 45.18
N THR A 24 9.33 23.52 45.63
CA THR A 24 10.78 23.50 45.89
C THR A 24 11.61 22.95 44.73
N LYS A 25 10.96 22.34 43.73
CA LYS A 25 11.60 21.80 42.52
C LYS A 25 10.73 22.06 41.29
N SER A 26 11.33 22.68 40.30
CA SER A 26 10.81 22.75 38.94
C SER A 26 11.71 21.91 38.02
N ARG A 27 11.12 21.32 36.98
CA ARG A 27 11.89 20.62 35.95
C ARG A 27 12.66 21.66 35.12
N ASN A 28 13.77 21.29 34.49
CA ASN A 28 14.50 22.21 33.60
C ASN A 28 13.55 22.71 32.48
N PRO A 29 13.43 24.02 32.22
CA PRO A 29 12.58 24.60 31.18
C PRO A 29 12.71 23.97 29.79
N GLU A 30 13.87 23.43 29.43
CA GLU A 30 14.09 22.76 28.13
C GLU A 30 13.49 21.34 28.06
N LYS A 31 13.12 20.78 29.21
CA LYS A 31 12.69 19.39 29.36
C LYS A 31 11.18 19.22 29.56
N TYR A 32 10.41 20.29 29.66
CA TYR A 32 8.95 20.23 29.75
C TYR A 32 8.33 21.25 28.79
N ASP A 33 7.11 20.97 28.33
CA ASP A 33 6.42 21.86 27.41
C ASP A 33 5.55 22.85 28.19
N ALA A 34 5.35 24.05 27.64
CA ALA A 34 4.39 25.00 28.20
C ALA A 34 2.98 24.39 28.21
N GLU A 35 2.14 24.74 29.18
CA GLU A 35 0.83 24.10 29.38
C GLU A 35 -0.04 24.13 28.11
N GLU A 36 -0.04 25.24 27.39
CA GLU A 36 -0.76 25.38 26.12
C GLU A 36 -0.29 24.38 25.04
N VAL A 37 1.02 24.23 24.89
CA VAL A 37 1.64 23.31 23.92
C VAL A 37 1.38 21.86 24.35
N PHE A 38 1.51 21.57 25.66
CA PHE A 38 1.27 20.25 26.20
C PHE A 38 -0.20 19.81 26.05
N GLU A 39 -1.15 20.72 26.26
CA GLU A 39 -2.57 20.48 26.02
C GLU A 39 -2.90 20.28 24.53
N ALA A 40 -2.31 21.09 23.65
CA ALA A 40 -2.47 20.93 22.20
C ALA A 40 -1.95 19.56 21.74
N ASN A 41 -0.75 19.17 22.18
CA ASN A 41 -0.14 17.89 21.82
C ASN A 41 -0.92 16.70 22.42
N LYS A 42 -1.49 16.83 23.62
CA LYS A 42 -2.40 15.82 24.18
C LYS A 42 -3.62 15.60 23.29
N LYS A 43 -4.26 16.67 22.82
CA LYS A 43 -5.41 16.57 21.91
C LYS A 43 -5.03 15.91 20.59
N GLU A 44 -3.91 16.31 19.99
CA GLU A 44 -3.39 15.70 18.76
C GLU A 44 -3.14 14.20 18.93
N LEU A 45 -2.48 13.78 20.02
CA LEU A 45 -2.21 12.37 20.31
C LEU A 45 -3.50 11.55 20.43
N VAL A 46 -4.55 12.10 21.03
CA VAL A 46 -5.86 11.42 21.11
C VAL A 46 -6.50 11.35 19.74
N THR A 47 -6.46 12.43 18.95
CA THR A 47 -6.99 12.46 17.59
C THR A 47 -6.31 11.44 16.70
N ASP A 48 -4.97 11.35 16.72
CA ASP A 48 -4.22 10.36 15.95
C ASP A 48 -4.55 8.93 16.40
N LEU A 49 -4.62 8.68 17.71
CA LEU A 49 -4.99 7.36 18.23
C LEU A 49 -6.38 6.93 17.75
N MET A 50 -7.36 7.82 17.81
CA MET A 50 -8.71 7.55 17.32
C MET A 50 -8.74 7.33 15.81
N ALA A 51 -8.00 8.13 15.05
CA ALA A 51 -7.90 7.97 13.60
C ALA A 51 -7.28 6.62 13.24
N LYS A 52 -6.20 6.23 13.93
CA LYS A 52 -5.55 4.92 13.74
C LYS A 52 -6.44 3.76 14.14
N ALA A 53 -7.18 3.88 15.23
CA ALA A 53 -8.16 2.85 15.63
C ALA A 53 -9.23 2.64 14.54
N LYS A 54 -9.80 3.73 14.01
CA LYS A 54 -10.77 3.67 12.91
C LYS A 54 -10.16 3.11 11.62
N GLN A 55 -8.91 3.47 11.32
CA GLN A 55 -8.19 2.90 10.17
C GLN A 55 -8.03 1.39 10.30
N VAL A 56 -7.64 0.90 11.47
CA VAL A 56 -7.52 -0.54 11.74
C VAL A 56 -8.88 -1.23 11.62
N GLU A 57 -9.94 -0.64 12.20
CA GLU A 57 -11.29 -1.17 12.08
C GLU A 57 -11.74 -1.28 10.61
N TYR A 58 -11.53 -0.22 9.83
CA TYR A 58 -11.81 -0.22 8.40
C TYR A 58 -10.99 -1.29 7.67
N LEU A 59 -9.70 -1.41 7.98
CA LEU A 59 -8.84 -2.43 7.36
C LEU A 59 -9.34 -3.84 7.66
N ILE A 60 -9.72 -4.13 8.91
CA ILE A 60 -10.28 -5.43 9.32
C ILE A 60 -11.57 -5.71 8.53
N GLN A 61 -12.46 -4.72 8.39
CA GLN A 61 -13.70 -4.86 7.63
C GLN A 61 -13.46 -5.05 6.12
N SER A 62 -12.36 -4.49 5.61
CA SER A 62 -11.96 -4.63 4.21
C SER A 62 -11.19 -5.91 3.90
N LEU A 63 -10.82 -6.70 4.92
CA LEU A 63 -10.19 -8.00 4.69
C LEU A 63 -11.16 -8.90 3.94
N PRO A 64 -10.68 -9.67 2.95
CA PRO A 64 -11.49 -10.70 2.31
C PRO A 64 -11.98 -11.69 3.38
N GLN A 65 -13.18 -12.21 3.19
CA GLN A 65 -13.71 -13.23 4.09
C GLN A 65 -12.75 -14.43 4.12
N PRO A 66 -12.45 -14.98 5.31
CA PRO A 66 -11.64 -16.17 5.40
C PRO A 66 -12.38 -17.32 4.70
N GLU A 67 -11.75 -17.89 3.69
CA GLU A 67 -12.22 -19.11 3.02
C GLU A 67 -11.69 -20.33 3.77
N GLU A 68 -12.42 -21.44 3.76
CA GLU A 68 -11.91 -22.71 4.28
C GLU A 68 -10.71 -23.17 3.43
N GLU A 69 -9.67 -23.74 4.06
CA GLU A 69 -8.42 -24.07 3.37
C GLU A 69 -8.62 -24.99 2.16
N GLU A 70 -9.57 -25.93 2.26
CA GLU A 70 -9.89 -26.85 1.16
C GLU A 70 -10.54 -26.13 -0.03
N GLU A 71 -11.44 -25.17 0.23
CA GLU A 71 -12.08 -24.37 -0.82
C GLU A 71 -11.06 -23.44 -1.49
N GLN A 72 -10.19 -22.82 -0.69
CA GLN A 72 -9.10 -22.00 -1.19
C GLN A 72 -8.14 -22.80 -2.08
N ALA A 73 -7.79 -24.03 -1.68
CA ALA A 73 -6.93 -24.91 -2.47
C ALA A 73 -7.57 -25.29 -3.81
N LYS A 74 -8.87 -25.62 -3.82
CA LYS A 74 -9.62 -25.92 -5.06
C LYS A 74 -9.67 -24.72 -5.99
N ARG A 75 -9.94 -23.52 -5.45
CA ARG A 75 -9.95 -22.27 -6.23
C ARG A 75 -8.59 -21.98 -6.85
N LEU A 76 -7.50 -22.22 -6.12
CA LEU A 76 -6.14 -22.04 -6.63
C LEU A 76 -5.82 -23.02 -7.77
N GLN A 77 -6.21 -24.30 -7.64
CA GLN A 77 -6.06 -25.27 -8.73
C GLN A 77 -6.84 -24.88 -9.98
N GLN A 78 -8.10 -24.47 -9.81
CA GLN A 78 -8.92 -24.00 -10.94
C GLN A 78 -8.28 -22.80 -11.64
N LEU A 79 -7.75 -21.83 -10.87
CA LEU A 79 -7.09 -20.66 -11.44
C LEU A 79 -5.80 -21.03 -12.20
N GLU A 80 -5.06 -22.03 -11.73
CA GLU A 80 -3.87 -22.55 -12.41
C GLU A 80 -4.22 -23.24 -13.73
N GLU A 81 -5.29 -24.03 -13.74
CA GLU A 81 -5.81 -24.65 -14.96
C GLU A 81 -6.27 -23.60 -15.98
N GLU A 82 -7.04 -22.60 -15.53
CA GLU A 82 -7.47 -21.47 -16.37
C GLU A 82 -6.29 -20.68 -16.93
N MET A 83 -5.28 -20.39 -16.11
CA MET A 83 -4.07 -19.69 -16.54
C MET A 83 -3.31 -20.50 -17.59
N THR A 84 -3.24 -21.82 -17.42
CA THR A 84 -2.58 -22.72 -18.37
C THR A 84 -3.29 -22.68 -19.72
N VAL A 85 -4.62 -22.81 -19.73
CA VAL A 85 -5.43 -22.72 -20.95
C VAL A 85 -5.23 -21.36 -21.63
N ALA A 86 -5.43 -20.26 -20.89
CA ALA A 86 -5.27 -18.90 -21.42
C ALA A 86 -3.88 -18.66 -22.03
N ASN A 87 -2.83 -19.18 -21.39
CA ASN A 87 -1.47 -19.06 -21.91
C ASN A 87 -1.27 -19.88 -23.19
N THR A 88 -1.81 -21.10 -23.27
CA THR A 88 -1.73 -21.91 -24.50
C THR A 88 -2.44 -21.24 -25.68
N GLU A 89 -3.62 -20.66 -25.44
CA GLU A 89 -4.37 -19.90 -26.43
C GLU A 89 -3.61 -18.64 -26.87
N TYR A 90 -3.02 -17.92 -25.92
CA TYR A 90 -2.17 -16.76 -26.19
C TYR A 90 -0.99 -17.12 -27.10
N ILE A 91 -0.25 -18.19 -26.77
CA ILE A 91 0.88 -18.67 -27.59
C ILE A 91 0.42 -19.04 -29.00
N ALA A 92 -0.71 -19.74 -29.12
CA ALA A 92 -1.26 -20.14 -30.41
C ALA A 92 -1.68 -18.93 -31.26
N ALA A 93 -2.36 -17.96 -30.66
CA ALA A 93 -2.75 -16.71 -31.32
C ALA A 93 -1.51 -15.92 -31.78
N LEU A 94 -0.51 -15.78 -30.91
CA LEU A 94 0.73 -15.08 -31.21
C LEU A 94 1.48 -15.74 -32.38
N LYS A 95 1.54 -17.08 -32.41
CA LYS A 95 2.12 -17.83 -33.53
C LYS A 95 1.40 -17.54 -34.85
N ARG A 96 0.05 -17.53 -34.84
CA ARG A 96 -0.75 -17.20 -36.03
C ARG A 96 -0.46 -15.78 -36.52
N THR A 97 -0.44 -14.81 -35.60
CA THR A 97 -0.14 -13.40 -35.93
C THR A 97 1.26 -13.24 -36.53
N LYS A 98 2.28 -13.90 -35.96
CA LYS A 98 3.65 -13.87 -36.50
C LYS A 98 3.72 -14.44 -37.91
N ASN A 99 3.05 -15.57 -38.16
CA ASN A 99 3.02 -16.19 -39.48
C ASN A 99 2.29 -15.33 -40.51
N LEU A 100 1.18 -14.69 -40.12
CA LEU A 100 0.46 -13.78 -41.00
C LEU A 100 1.30 -12.53 -41.31
N HIS A 101 1.96 -11.98 -40.28
CA HIS A 101 2.85 -10.84 -40.45
C HIS A 101 4.01 -11.14 -41.41
N SER A 102 4.65 -12.32 -41.30
CA SER A 102 5.70 -12.71 -42.24
C SER A 102 5.17 -12.87 -43.66
N GLN A 103 4.00 -13.50 -43.85
CA GLN A 103 3.38 -13.63 -45.18
C GLN A 103 3.07 -12.27 -45.83
N VAL A 104 2.53 -11.32 -45.05
CA VAL A 104 2.26 -9.95 -45.53
C VAL A 104 3.57 -9.23 -45.85
N ALA A 105 4.59 -9.35 -45.01
CA ALA A 105 5.90 -8.74 -45.26
C ALA A 105 6.56 -9.30 -46.53
N ASP A 106 6.49 -10.62 -46.74
CA ASP A 106 7.03 -11.27 -47.93
C ASP A 106 6.27 -10.84 -49.20
N LEU A 107 4.93 -10.78 -49.14
CA LEU A 107 4.11 -10.28 -50.26
C LEU A 107 4.47 -8.84 -50.62
N LEU A 108 4.56 -7.95 -49.62
CA LEU A 108 4.96 -6.56 -49.84
C LEU A 108 6.37 -6.47 -50.44
N ARG A 109 7.31 -7.29 -49.98
CA ARG A 109 8.67 -7.34 -50.51
C ARG A 109 8.69 -7.79 -51.97
N THR A 110 7.94 -8.83 -52.32
CA THR A 110 7.82 -9.31 -53.70
C THR A 110 7.25 -8.23 -54.61
N MET A 111 6.15 -7.58 -54.20
CA MET A 111 5.53 -6.50 -54.99
C MET A 111 6.48 -5.31 -55.19
N LEU A 112 7.27 -4.96 -54.18
CA LEU A 112 8.27 -3.90 -54.30
C LEU A 112 9.44 -4.32 -55.21
N SER A 113 9.91 -5.57 -55.13
CA SER A 113 11.02 -6.05 -55.95
C SER A 113 10.65 -6.32 -57.41
N GLU A 114 9.40 -6.72 -57.70
CA GLU A 114 8.94 -6.88 -59.09
C GLU A 114 8.86 -5.53 -59.81
N HIS A 115 8.59 -4.44 -59.09
CA HIS A 115 8.56 -3.10 -59.67
C HIS A 115 9.96 -2.58 -60.03
N ASP A 116 11.02 -3.02 -59.34
CA ASP A 116 12.40 -2.59 -59.61
C ASP A 116 13.01 -3.25 -60.87
N ILE A 117 12.43 -4.36 -61.36
CA ILE A 117 12.95 -5.09 -62.53
C ILE A 117 12.44 -4.49 -63.86
N ASP A 118 11.30 -3.77 -63.83
CA ASP A 118 10.65 -3.21 -65.03
C ASP A 118 11.11 -1.79 -65.38
N VAL A 119 12.12 -1.25 -64.66
CA VAL A 119 12.67 0.12 -64.84
C VAL A 119 14.17 0.09 -65.22
N GLY A 120 14.71 -1.06 -65.64
CA GLY A 120 16.11 -1.24 -66.05
C GLY A 120 16.32 -1.40 -67.56
#